data_AF-A0A3M0K9C6-F1
#
_entry.id   AF-A0A3M0K9C6-F1
#
_cell.length_a   1.000
_cell.length_b   1.000
_cell.length_c   1.000
_cell.angle_alpha   90.00
_cell.angle_beta   90.00
_cell.angle_gamma   90.00
#
_symmetry.space_group_name_H-M   'P 1'
#
loop_
_entity.id
_entity.type
_entity.pdbx_description
1 polymer ?
#
loop_
_entity_poly.entity_id
_entity_poly.type
_entity_poly.pdbx_seq_one_letter_code
_entity_poly.pdbx_strand_id
1 'polypeptide(L)'
;MSSSVFPLTEKKSENPAASPVVCYQSDRDELRRRVIQWLEAEIIPDGWFSKGSNYSEILDKYFKASRAAPASEPRQHFLSGHCITAAVPPAERLQDFKGFRMELEEQSFDDGDSRLDSTEFLKFVEQNETAINITTYMDQETNKLLRGLCVDALIELSDENADWKLSFNEFLKCLSPSFNPPEKKCALEDETYEDGAETQVECNRCVCACGNWVCTAMTCEGRNEKVPAQRHRPDQDLTEEEMARYVQELQKHQETAEKTKRMSTKEM
;
A
#
# COMPACT_ATOMS: atom_id res chain seq x y z
N MET A 1 23.43 -12.10 -49.29
CA MET A 1 23.67 -13.33 -48.50
C MET A 1 25.11 -13.24 -48.02
N SER A 2 25.46 -13.04 -46.75
CA SER A 2 24.78 -13.25 -45.48
C SER A 2 25.26 -12.20 -44.46
N SER A 3 24.33 -11.60 -43.73
CA SER A 3 24.66 -10.92 -42.46
C SER A 3 24.58 -11.96 -41.35
N SER A 4 25.70 -12.23 -40.71
CA SER A 4 25.79 -13.14 -39.56
C SER A 4 25.16 -12.49 -38.33
N VAL A 5 23.96 -12.96 -37.98
CA VAL A 5 23.32 -12.76 -36.69
C VAL A 5 24.12 -13.58 -35.66
N PHE A 6 24.75 -12.91 -34.70
CA PHE A 6 25.27 -13.56 -33.50
C PHE A 6 24.11 -13.72 -32.50
N PRO A 7 23.78 -14.93 -32.03
CA PRO A 7 22.88 -15.08 -30.90
C PRO A 7 23.62 -14.61 -29.64
N LEU A 8 23.02 -13.67 -28.90
CA LEU A 8 23.41 -13.38 -27.52
C LEU A 8 23.10 -14.63 -26.68
N THR A 9 24.09 -15.50 -26.54
CA THR A 9 24.01 -16.63 -25.61
C THR A 9 24.03 -16.08 -24.19
N GLU A 10 22.91 -16.23 -23.49
CA GLU A 10 22.80 -16.02 -22.06
C GLU A 10 23.91 -16.76 -21.31
N LYS A 11 24.77 -16.02 -20.62
CA LYS A 11 25.66 -16.58 -19.62
C LYS A 11 24.94 -16.54 -18.29
N LYS A 12 24.33 -17.68 -17.93
CA LYS A 12 23.83 -17.95 -16.58
C LYS A 12 24.98 -17.80 -15.57
N SER A 13 24.97 -16.71 -14.82
CA SER A 13 25.86 -16.49 -13.67
C SER A 13 25.40 -17.35 -12.49
N GLU A 14 26.29 -18.16 -11.94
CA GLU A 14 26.10 -18.97 -10.73
C GLU A 14 26.14 -18.11 -9.46
N ASN A 15 25.14 -17.25 -9.32
CA ASN A 15 24.48 -16.85 -8.09
C ASN A 15 23.42 -15.85 -8.54
N PRO A 16 22.19 -16.29 -8.84
CA PRO A 16 21.15 -15.33 -9.18
C PRO A 16 20.96 -14.45 -7.96
N ALA A 17 21.17 -13.14 -8.11
CA ALA A 17 20.64 -12.15 -7.18
C ALA A 17 19.18 -12.54 -6.88
N ALA A 18 18.83 -12.63 -5.59
CA ALA A 18 17.48 -12.96 -5.17
C ALA A 18 16.48 -12.04 -5.90
N SER A 19 15.38 -12.59 -6.40
CA SER A 19 14.42 -11.79 -7.16
C SER A 19 13.84 -10.66 -6.29
N PRO A 20 13.66 -9.45 -6.85
CA PRO A 20 13.08 -8.34 -6.11
C PRO A 20 11.63 -8.67 -5.70
N VAL A 21 11.20 -8.12 -4.56
CA VAL A 21 9.79 -8.16 -4.15
C VAL A 21 9.05 -7.10 -4.96
N VAL A 22 8.05 -7.52 -5.72
CA VAL A 22 7.31 -6.65 -6.63
C VAL A 22 5.83 -6.99 -6.58
N CYS A 23 4.96 -6.00 -6.84
CA CYS A 23 3.55 -6.26 -7.05
C CYS A 23 3.30 -6.57 -8.53
N TYR A 24 3.11 -7.85 -8.85
CA TYR A 24 2.66 -8.23 -10.19
C TYR A 24 1.22 -7.79 -10.41
N GLN A 25 0.84 -7.67 -11.68
CA GLN A 25 -0.53 -7.36 -12.05
C GLN A 25 -1.52 -8.35 -11.41
N SER A 26 -1.18 -9.65 -11.39
CA SER A 26 -2.01 -10.67 -10.77
C SER A 26 -2.19 -10.46 -9.26
N ASP A 27 -1.15 -10.06 -8.53
CA ASP A 27 -1.22 -9.82 -7.09
C ASP A 27 -2.06 -8.57 -6.78
N ARG A 28 -1.88 -7.51 -7.56
CA ARG A 28 -2.69 -6.28 -7.46
C ARG A 28 -4.18 -6.58 -7.68
N ASP A 29 -4.47 -7.30 -8.74
CA ASP A 29 -5.85 -7.61 -9.13
C ASP A 29 -6.48 -8.61 -8.14
N GLU A 30 -5.69 -9.53 -7.58
CA GLU A 30 -6.08 -10.39 -6.46
C GLU A 30 -6.42 -9.58 -5.21
N LEU A 31 -5.54 -8.66 -4.81
CA LEU A 31 -5.74 -7.79 -3.64
C LEU A 31 -7.07 -7.06 -3.76
N ARG A 32 -7.23 -6.37 -4.89
CA ARG A 32 -8.42 -5.60 -5.20
C ARG A 32 -9.67 -6.46 -5.16
N ARG A 33 -9.65 -7.66 -5.76
CA ARG A 33 -10.80 -8.56 -5.78
C ARG A 33 -11.21 -9.02 -4.39
N ARG A 34 -10.25 -9.32 -3.51
CA ARG A 34 -10.54 -9.70 -2.12
C ARG A 34 -11.15 -8.58 -1.32
N VAL A 35 -10.65 -7.35 -1.50
CA VAL A 35 -11.23 -6.15 -0.88
C VAL A 35 -12.68 -5.97 -1.34
N ILE A 36 -12.94 -6.07 -2.64
CA ILE A 36 -14.31 -5.97 -3.20
C ILE A 36 -15.22 -7.05 -2.62
N GLN A 37 -14.78 -8.31 -2.59
CA GLN A 37 -15.57 -9.42 -2.04
C GLN A 37 -15.90 -9.21 -0.55
N TRP A 38 -14.94 -8.70 0.23
CA TRP A 38 -15.18 -8.34 1.61
C TRP A 38 -16.25 -7.25 1.73
N LEU A 39 -16.13 -6.17 0.94
CA LEU A 39 -17.11 -5.08 0.93
C LEU A 39 -18.51 -5.53 0.48
N GLU A 40 -18.59 -6.39 -0.54
CA GLU A 40 -19.86 -6.97 -1.01
C GLU A 40 -20.53 -7.84 0.07
N ALA A 41 -19.75 -8.56 0.89
CA ALA A 41 -20.28 -9.35 2.00
C ALA A 41 -20.87 -8.49 3.14
N GLU A 42 -20.52 -7.20 3.21
CA GLU A 42 -21.09 -6.24 4.16
C GLU A 42 -22.37 -5.56 3.67
N ILE A 43 -22.77 -5.78 2.41
CA ILE A 43 -24.03 -5.27 1.88
C ILE A 43 -25.19 -5.94 2.62
N ILE A 44 -26.01 -5.14 3.30
CA ILE A 44 -27.24 -5.60 3.94
C ILE A 44 -28.38 -5.41 2.93
N PRO A 45 -29.08 -6.46 2.50
CA PRO A 45 -30.20 -6.33 1.58
C PRO A 45 -31.37 -5.58 2.23
N ASP A 46 -32.20 -4.92 1.41
CA ASP A 46 -33.42 -4.26 1.87
C ASP A 46 -34.31 -5.24 2.65
N GLY A 47 -34.58 -4.91 3.91
CA GLY A 47 -35.47 -5.66 4.77
C GLY A 47 -36.88 -5.08 4.76
N TRP A 48 -37.85 -5.86 5.25
CA TRP A 48 -39.24 -5.39 5.37
C TRP A 48 -39.39 -4.16 6.31
N PHE A 49 -38.45 -3.98 7.25
CA PHE A 49 -38.48 -2.92 8.27
C PHE A 49 -37.29 -1.96 8.22
N SER A 50 -36.33 -2.13 7.30
CA SER A 50 -35.15 -1.27 7.23
C SER A 50 -34.64 -1.20 5.79
N LYS A 51 -34.29 0.01 5.36
CA LYS A 51 -33.55 0.22 4.12
C LYS A 51 -32.19 -0.47 4.28
N GLY A 52 -31.84 -1.33 3.34
CA GLY A 52 -30.54 -1.97 3.25
C GLY A 52 -29.44 -0.95 2.95
N SER A 53 -28.19 -1.42 2.93
CA SER A 53 -27.04 -0.62 2.54
C SER A 53 -26.68 -0.87 1.07
N ASN A 54 -26.26 0.16 0.37
CA ASN A 54 -25.72 0.04 -0.99
C ASN A 54 -24.17 0.03 -0.95
N TYR A 55 -23.52 -0.48 -2.00
CA TYR A 55 -22.05 -0.56 -2.08
C TYR A 55 -21.35 0.80 -1.87
N SER A 56 -21.91 1.87 -2.42
CA SER A 56 -21.38 3.23 -2.22
C SER A 56 -21.54 3.70 -0.78
N GLU A 57 -22.60 3.33 -0.07
CA GLU A 57 -22.81 3.67 1.34
C GLU A 57 -21.83 2.91 2.25
N ILE A 58 -21.51 1.65 1.94
CA ILE A 58 -20.47 0.88 2.65
C ILE A 58 -19.09 1.50 2.43
N LEU A 59 -18.71 1.80 1.17
CA LEU A 59 -17.46 2.48 0.87
C LEU A 59 -17.39 3.86 1.52
N ASP A 60 -18.48 4.62 1.48
CA ASP A 60 -18.57 5.94 2.12
C ASP A 60 -18.42 5.82 3.64
N LYS A 61 -18.94 4.75 4.26
CA LYS A 61 -18.72 4.47 5.67
C LYS A 61 -17.24 4.21 5.97
N TYR A 62 -16.50 3.48 5.14
CA TYR A 62 -15.08 3.23 5.38
C TYR A 62 -14.20 4.45 5.06
N PHE A 63 -14.55 5.18 4.00
CA PHE A 63 -13.90 6.43 3.63
C PHE A 63 -14.17 7.54 4.66
N LYS A 64 -15.41 7.62 5.16
CA LYS A 64 -15.90 8.63 6.12
C LYS A 64 -16.17 8.09 7.52
N ALA A 65 -15.59 6.97 7.96
CA ALA A 65 -15.62 6.59 9.38
C ALA A 65 -14.94 7.65 10.28
N SER A 66 -14.52 8.77 9.67
CA SER A 66 -14.33 10.13 10.19
C SER A 66 -15.61 10.95 10.51
N ARG A 67 -16.84 10.42 10.46
CA ARG A 67 -18.02 11.07 11.05
C ARG A 67 -18.40 10.43 12.37
N ALA A 68 -17.92 11.03 13.46
CA ALA A 68 -18.61 11.03 14.73
C ALA A 68 -20.11 11.12 14.48
N ALA A 69 -20.87 10.24 15.13
CA ALA A 69 -22.32 10.22 15.10
C ALA A 69 -22.90 11.65 15.08
N PRO A 70 -23.95 11.95 14.29
CA PRO A 70 -24.69 13.17 14.55
C PRO A 70 -25.14 13.08 16.01
N ALA A 71 -24.65 14.01 16.85
CA ALA A 71 -25.26 14.28 18.13
C ALA A 71 -26.76 14.39 17.85
N SER A 72 -27.51 13.42 18.35
CA SER A 72 -28.95 13.48 18.33
C SER A 72 -29.33 14.73 19.10
N GLU A 73 -29.67 15.81 18.38
CA GLU A 73 -30.46 16.87 18.97
C GLU A 73 -31.72 16.19 19.55
N PRO A 74 -32.03 16.38 20.84
CA PRO A 74 -33.26 15.86 21.38
C PRO A 74 -34.40 16.61 20.69
N ARG A 75 -35.07 15.96 19.73
CA ARG A 75 -36.40 16.40 19.30
C ARG A 75 -37.30 16.38 20.52
N GLN A 76 -37.54 17.56 21.07
CA GLN A 76 -38.56 17.81 22.08
C GLN A 76 -39.92 17.46 21.47
N HIS A 77 -40.37 16.23 21.64
CA HIS A 77 -41.77 15.90 21.55
C HIS A 77 -42.43 16.29 22.87
N PHE A 78 -42.98 17.49 22.91
CA PHE A 78 -43.96 17.87 23.92
C PHE A 78 -45.28 17.19 23.59
N LEU A 79 -45.61 16.10 24.28
CA LEU A 79 -46.99 15.66 24.43
C LEU A 79 -47.23 15.23 25.87
N SER A 80 -48.06 16.05 26.53
CA SER A 80 -48.85 15.77 27.73
C SER A 80 -48.13 15.07 28.88
N GLY A 81 -47.75 15.86 29.89
CA GLY A 81 -47.16 15.37 31.12
C GLY A 81 -47.96 14.25 31.78
N HIS A 82 -47.24 13.32 32.40
CA HIS A 82 -47.45 12.68 33.70
C HIS A 82 -46.21 11.79 33.97
N CYS A 83 -45.55 11.99 35.10
CA CYS A 83 -44.44 11.14 35.54
C CYS A 83 -45.00 9.89 36.24
N ILE A 84 -44.73 8.70 35.71
CA ILE A 84 -44.90 7.45 36.46
C ILE A 84 -43.51 6.85 36.64
N THR A 85 -43.03 6.85 37.88
CA THR A 85 -41.83 6.11 38.29
C THR A 85 -42.14 4.61 38.24
N ALA A 86 -41.70 3.92 37.20
CA ALA A 86 -41.72 2.46 37.16
C ALA A 86 -40.47 1.93 37.87
N ALA A 87 -40.68 1.17 38.94
CA ALA A 87 -39.65 0.48 39.69
C ALA A 87 -38.95 -0.57 38.81
N VAL A 88 -37.63 -0.64 38.92
CA VAL A 88 -36.77 -1.66 38.31
C VAL A 88 -36.99 -3.00 39.04
N PRO A 89 -37.40 -4.09 38.38
CA PRO A 89 -37.35 -5.43 38.97
C PRO A 89 -35.93 -6.02 38.88
N PRO A 90 -35.58 -7.00 39.74
CA PRO A 90 -34.21 -7.43 39.97
C PRO A 90 -33.65 -8.23 38.78
N ALA A 91 -32.35 -8.07 38.58
CA ALA A 91 -31.56 -8.79 37.59
C ALA A 91 -31.53 -10.30 37.89
N GLU A 92 -32.14 -11.10 37.02
CA GLU A 92 -31.76 -12.50 36.85
C GLU A 92 -31.62 -12.85 35.36
N ARG A 93 -30.41 -13.34 35.05
CA ARG A 93 -30.11 -14.37 34.04
C ARG A 93 -30.15 -13.96 32.56
N LEU A 94 -28.98 -13.58 32.06
CA LEU A 94 -28.53 -14.03 30.73
C LEU A 94 -27.00 -14.21 30.71
N GLN A 95 -26.54 -15.32 31.27
CA GLN A 95 -25.30 -15.95 30.83
C GLN A 95 -25.70 -16.77 29.60
N ASP A 96 -25.41 -16.26 28.41
CA ASP A 96 -25.14 -17.01 27.16
C ASP A 96 -25.44 -16.14 25.94
N PHE A 97 -24.54 -15.21 25.64
CA PHE A 97 -24.25 -14.75 24.28
C PHE A 97 -22.80 -14.20 24.26
N LYS A 98 -21.83 -15.08 24.55
CA LYS A 98 -20.43 -14.82 24.20
C LYS A 98 -20.27 -15.09 22.69
N GLY A 99 -20.67 -14.11 21.89
CA GLY A 99 -20.62 -14.22 20.43
C GLY A 99 -20.84 -12.90 19.69
N PHE A 100 -20.70 -11.76 20.37
CA PHE A 100 -20.69 -10.46 19.72
C PHE A 100 -19.42 -9.75 20.18
N ARG A 101 -18.42 -9.75 19.31
CA ARG A 101 -17.18 -8.99 19.47
C ARG A 101 -17.54 -7.51 19.35
N MET A 102 -17.94 -6.93 20.47
CA MET A 102 -17.92 -5.50 20.74
C MET A 102 -16.46 -5.09 20.96
N GLU A 103 -15.80 -4.65 19.91
CA GLU A 103 -14.59 -3.82 19.98
C GLU A 103 -14.58 -2.98 18.70
N LEU A 104 -15.49 -2.01 18.68
CA LEU A 104 -15.51 -0.95 17.68
C LEU A 104 -14.50 0.10 18.17
N GLU A 105 -13.21 -0.20 18.03
CA GLU A 105 -12.23 0.87 17.93
C GLU A 105 -12.56 1.61 16.63
N GLU A 106 -13.14 2.80 16.73
CA GLU A 106 -13.28 3.74 15.61
C GLU A 106 -11.89 4.15 15.14
N GLN A 107 -11.26 3.30 14.35
CA GLN A 107 -10.03 3.63 13.63
C GLN A 107 -10.44 4.41 12.38
N SER A 108 -10.35 5.74 12.43
CA SER A 108 -10.45 6.56 11.22
C SER A 108 -9.22 6.28 10.35
N PHE A 109 -9.45 5.90 9.09
CA PHE A 109 -8.35 5.66 8.14
C PHE A 109 -7.84 6.96 7.53
N ASP A 110 -8.77 7.81 7.09
CA ASP A 110 -8.54 9.20 6.66
C ASP A 110 -8.20 10.07 7.87
N ASP A 111 -7.10 10.81 7.80
CA ASP A 111 -6.63 11.76 8.81
C ASP A 111 -7.45 13.07 8.87
N GLY A 112 -8.51 13.15 8.07
CA GLY A 112 -9.48 14.23 8.03
C GLY A 112 -9.26 15.18 6.84
N ASP A 113 -8.35 14.84 5.93
CA ASP A 113 -8.13 15.57 4.69
C ASP A 113 -9.12 15.16 3.57
N SER A 114 -10.00 14.19 3.84
CA SER A 114 -11.02 13.66 2.91
C SER A 114 -10.41 13.03 1.66
N ARG A 115 -9.20 12.52 1.79
CA ARG A 115 -8.46 11.79 0.77
C ARG A 115 -7.83 10.56 1.44
N LEU A 116 -7.38 9.61 0.63
CA LEU A 116 -6.71 8.40 1.10
C LEU A 116 -5.32 8.33 0.49
N ASP A 117 -4.29 8.42 1.32
CA ASP A 117 -2.91 8.16 0.92
C ASP A 117 -2.55 6.66 1.02
N SER A 118 -1.34 6.31 0.56
CA SER A 118 -0.82 4.93 0.58
C SER A 118 -0.88 4.27 1.96
N THR A 119 -0.61 5.01 3.02
CA THR A 119 -0.59 4.47 4.39
C THR A 119 -2.01 4.22 4.89
N GLU A 120 -2.91 5.15 4.63
CA GLU A 120 -4.31 5.07 5.04
C GLU A 120 -5.03 3.95 4.30
N PHE A 121 -4.81 3.84 2.98
CA PHE A 121 -5.37 2.76 2.18
C PHE A 121 -4.77 1.39 2.53
N LEU A 122 -3.47 1.32 2.84
CA LEU A 122 -2.85 0.08 3.33
C LEU A 122 -3.46 -0.36 4.66
N LYS A 123 -3.68 0.55 5.61
CA LYS A 123 -4.35 0.24 6.89
C LYS A 123 -5.76 -0.31 6.66
N PHE A 124 -6.52 0.27 5.72
CA PHE A 124 -7.84 -0.22 5.34
C PHE A 124 -7.77 -1.66 4.80
N VAL A 125 -6.80 -1.93 3.92
CA VAL A 125 -6.55 -3.28 3.37
C VAL A 125 -6.14 -4.28 4.45
N GLU A 126 -5.39 -3.84 5.47
CA GLU A 126 -4.91 -4.70 6.56
C GLU A 126 -5.98 -4.97 7.64
N GLN A 127 -7.06 -4.18 7.72
CA GLN A 127 -8.07 -4.31 8.79
C GLN A 127 -8.69 -5.71 8.88
N ASN A 128 -8.95 -6.34 7.73
CA ASN A 128 -9.50 -7.69 7.67
C ASN A 128 -8.46 -8.65 7.10
N GLU A 129 -7.37 -8.84 7.87
CA GLU A 129 -6.26 -9.72 7.50
C GLU A 129 -6.74 -11.10 7.04
N THR A 130 -7.78 -11.65 7.65
CA THR A 130 -8.31 -12.97 7.28
C THR A 130 -9.00 -13.01 5.92
N ALA A 131 -9.63 -11.93 5.48
CA ALA A 131 -10.31 -11.86 4.19
C ALA A 131 -9.35 -11.45 3.06
N ILE A 132 -8.34 -10.62 3.36
CA ILE A 132 -7.46 -9.97 2.37
C ILE A 132 -6.02 -10.54 2.39
N ASN A 133 -5.86 -11.78 2.88
CA ASN A 133 -4.52 -12.38 2.99
C ASN A 133 -3.94 -12.84 1.64
N ILE A 134 -3.07 -12.04 1.03
CA ILE A 134 -2.16 -12.50 -0.02
C ILE A 134 -0.99 -13.23 0.65
N THR A 135 -0.77 -14.50 0.26
CA THR A 135 0.26 -15.40 0.80
C THR A 135 1.23 -15.83 -0.29
N THR A 136 1.68 -14.86 -1.11
CA THR A 136 2.64 -15.11 -2.20
C THR A 136 4.00 -15.53 -1.64
N TYR A 137 4.40 -14.96 -0.49
CA TYR A 137 5.65 -15.27 0.18
C TYR A 137 5.43 -16.02 1.49
N MET A 138 6.45 -16.74 1.97
CA MET A 138 6.40 -17.43 3.27
C MET A 138 6.56 -16.47 4.46
N ASP A 139 7.22 -15.34 4.23
CA ASP A 139 7.53 -14.34 5.25
C ASP A 139 6.42 -13.27 5.34
N GLN A 140 5.93 -13.02 6.56
CA GLN A 140 4.79 -12.11 6.78
C GLN A 140 5.16 -10.64 6.52
N GLU A 141 6.39 -10.22 6.84
CA GLU A 141 6.86 -8.86 6.59
C GLU A 141 6.98 -8.59 5.08
N THR A 142 7.46 -9.57 4.32
CA THR A 142 7.53 -9.51 2.86
C THR A 142 6.13 -9.42 2.23
N ASN A 143 5.15 -10.17 2.75
CA ASN A 143 3.76 -10.03 2.28
C ASN A 143 3.17 -8.66 2.64
N LYS A 144 3.53 -8.08 3.79
CA LYS A 144 3.14 -6.71 4.14
C LYS A 144 3.71 -5.70 3.14
N LEU A 145 4.99 -5.83 2.79
CA LEU A 145 5.61 -5.02 1.74
C LEU A 145 4.89 -5.18 0.40
N LEU A 146 4.58 -6.42 -0.01
CA LEU A 146 3.83 -6.70 -1.23
C LEU A 146 2.46 -5.99 -1.23
N ARG A 147 1.72 -6.02 -0.12
CA ARG A 147 0.43 -5.31 0.00
C ARG A 147 0.61 -3.82 -0.19
N GLY A 148 1.63 -3.21 0.42
CA GLY A 148 1.97 -1.81 0.22
C GLY A 148 2.24 -1.47 -1.25
N LEU A 149 3.10 -2.24 -1.91
CA LEU A 149 3.41 -2.07 -3.33
C LEU A 149 2.17 -2.17 -4.24
N CYS A 150 1.26 -3.09 -3.92
CA CYS A 150 0.01 -3.24 -4.66
C CYS A 150 -1.00 -2.11 -4.39
N VAL A 151 -1.04 -1.59 -3.16
CA VAL A 151 -1.81 -0.39 -2.81
C VAL A 151 -1.30 0.82 -3.59
N ASP A 152 0.01 1.04 -3.63
CA ASP A 152 0.62 2.13 -4.40
C ASP A 152 0.27 2.02 -5.89
N ALA A 153 0.37 0.82 -6.46
CA ALA A 153 -0.02 0.57 -7.85
C ALA A 153 -1.51 0.85 -8.11
N LEU A 154 -2.40 0.55 -7.15
CA LEU A 154 -3.84 0.86 -7.26
C LEU A 154 -4.11 2.36 -7.19
N ILE A 155 -3.40 3.09 -6.32
CA ILE A 155 -3.49 4.55 -6.23
C ILE A 155 -3.06 5.16 -7.56
N GLU A 156 -1.87 4.81 -8.06
CA GLU A 156 -1.33 5.34 -9.32
C GLU A 156 -2.27 5.11 -10.53
N LEU A 157 -3.03 4.02 -10.53
CA LEU A 157 -4.00 3.70 -11.59
C LEU A 157 -5.32 4.46 -11.49
N SER A 158 -5.70 4.83 -10.27
CA SER A 158 -7.04 5.35 -9.97
C SER A 158 -7.03 6.86 -9.72
N ASP A 159 -5.87 7.41 -9.38
CA ASP A 159 -5.61 8.84 -9.22
C ASP A 159 -5.62 9.53 -10.58
N GLU A 160 -6.76 10.17 -10.90
CA GLU A 160 -6.96 10.83 -12.19
C GLU A 160 -6.27 12.20 -12.23
N ASN A 161 -6.07 12.80 -11.06
CA ASN A 161 -5.58 14.16 -10.92
C ASN A 161 -4.07 14.22 -10.59
N ALA A 162 -3.44 13.06 -10.34
CA ALA A 162 -2.02 12.86 -10.09
C ALA A 162 -1.50 13.57 -8.83
N ASP A 163 -2.30 13.63 -7.76
CA ASP A 163 -1.89 14.16 -6.45
C ASP A 163 -1.45 13.08 -5.44
N TRP A 164 -1.38 11.83 -5.89
CA TRP A 164 -0.99 10.63 -5.16
C TRP A 164 -1.89 10.28 -3.98
N LYS A 165 -3.11 10.83 -3.96
CA LYS A 165 -4.14 10.49 -2.99
C LYS A 165 -5.44 10.16 -3.71
N LEU A 166 -6.28 9.34 -3.09
CA LEU A 166 -7.59 9.01 -3.64
C LEU A 166 -8.67 9.87 -2.98
N SER A 167 -9.31 10.73 -3.77
CA SER A 167 -10.60 11.27 -3.39
C SER A 167 -11.65 10.16 -3.31
N PHE A 168 -12.80 10.42 -2.67
CA PHE A 168 -13.87 9.43 -2.57
C PHE A 168 -14.31 8.86 -3.94
N ASN A 169 -14.35 9.71 -4.97
CA ASN A 169 -14.76 9.27 -6.30
C ASN A 169 -13.72 8.36 -6.96
N GLU A 170 -12.43 8.67 -6.80
CA GLU A 170 -11.33 7.83 -7.30
C GLU A 170 -11.26 6.51 -6.54
N PHE A 171 -11.47 6.54 -5.21
CA PHE A 171 -11.58 5.35 -4.37
C PHE A 171 -12.78 4.47 -4.76
N LEU A 172 -13.95 5.07 -4.96
CA LEU A 172 -15.16 4.37 -5.42
C LEU A 172 -14.95 3.72 -6.79
N LYS A 173 -14.29 4.43 -7.72
CA LYS A 173 -13.94 3.89 -9.04
C LYS A 173 -12.93 2.75 -8.92
N CYS A 174 -11.89 2.93 -8.11
CA CYS A 174 -10.86 1.94 -7.83
C CYS A 174 -11.47 0.62 -7.37
N LEU A 175 -12.39 0.65 -6.40
CA LEU A 175 -13.03 -0.53 -5.83
C LEU A 175 -14.37 -0.89 -6.47
N SER A 176 -14.75 -0.30 -7.61
CA SER A 176 -15.98 -0.68 -8.29
C SER A 176 -15.89 -2.10 -8.88
N PRO A 177 -16.83 -3.03 -8.61
CA PRO A 177 -16.79 -4.38 -9.18
C PRO A 177 -16.76 -4.41 -10.72
N SER A 178 -17.29 -3.37 -11.37
CA SER A 178 -17.31 -3.23 -12.83
C SER A 178 -16.03 -2.64 -13.42
N PHE A 179 -15.14 -2.09 -12.60
CA PHE A 179 -13.87 -1.55 -13.07
C PHE A 179 -12.86 -2.69 -13.20
N ASN A 180 -12.22 -2.78 -14.37
CA ASN A 180 -11.10 -3.67 -14.60
C ASN A 180 -9.85 -2.81 -14.80
N PRO A 181 -8.90 -2.82 -13.85
CA PRO A 181 -7.66 -2.05 -13.98
C PRO A 181 -6.96 -2.38 -15.31
N PRO A 182 -6.47 -1.38 -16.05
CA PRO A 182 -5.77 -1.63 -17.30
C PRO A 182 -4.43 -2.33 -17.04
N GLU A 183 -4.00 -3.14 -18.00
CA GLU A 183 -2.67 -3.75 -18.00
C GLU A 183 -1.64 -2.69 -18.35
N LYS A 184 -0.54 -2.64 -17.59
CA LYS A 184 0.59 -1.74 -17.85
C LYS A 184 1.80 -2.55 -18.25
N LYS A 185 2.44 -2.15 -19.36
CA LYS A 185 3.67 -2.74 -19.89
C LYS A 185 4.86 -1.87 -19.53
N CYS A 186 6.01 -2.48 -19.29
CA CYS A 186 7.24 -1.73 -19.08
C CYS A 186 7.87 -1.38 -20.42
N ALA A 187 8.43 -0.19 -20.55
CA ALA A 187 9.24 0.20 -21.69
C ALA A 187 10.71 0.03 -21.34
N LEU A 188 11.49 -0.60 -22.23
CA LEU A 188 12.95 -0.64 -22.13
C LEU A 188 13.52 -0.39 -23.52
N GLU A 189 14.32 0.66 -23.66
CA GLU A 189 14.77 1.16 -24.96
C GLU A 189 13.55 1.46 -25.88
N ASP A 190 13.50 0.85 -27.07
CA ASP A 190 12.40 1.00 -28.04
C ASP A 190 11.40 -0.16 -28.02
N GLU A 191 11.47 -1.02 -27.00
CA GLU A 191 10.64 -2.22 -26.85
C GLU A 191 9.73 -2.15 -25.62
N THR A 192 8.58 -2.83 -25.71
CA THR A 192 7.60 -2.96 -24.63
C THR A 192 7.52 -4.39 -24.12
N TYR A 193 7.54 -4.56 -22.80
CA TYR A 193 7.61 -5.84 -22.11
C TYR A 193 6.38 -6.05 -21.24
N GLU A 194 5.90 -7.29 -21.20
CA GLU A 194 4.77 -7.68 -20.36
C GLU A 194 5.17 -7.78 -18.87
N ASP A 195 4.18 -7.71 -18.00
CA ASP A 195 4.33 -7.98 -16.56
C ASP A 195 5.00 -9.35 -16.33
N GLY A 196 5.98 -9.40 -15.44
CA GLY A 196 6.80 -10.59 -15.18
C GLY A 196 8.01 -10.77 -16.10
N ALA A 197 8.20 -9.91 -17.12
CA ALA A 197 9.42 -9.94 -17.92
C ALA A 197 10.65 -9.65 -17.05
N GLU A 198 11.73 -10.39 -17.27
CA GLU A 198 13.00 -10.22 -16.54
C GLU A 198 14.09 -9.71 -17.48
N THR A 199 14.96 -8.85 -16.96
CA THR A 199 16.21 -8.44 -17.61
C THR A 199 17.32 -8.37 -16.57
N GLN A 200 18.57 -8.25 -17.03
CA GLN A 200 19.72 -8.14 -16.18
C GLN A 200 20.53 -6.90 -16.54
N VAL A 201 20.69 -6.00 -15.56
CA VAL A 201 21.53 -4.81 -15.67
C VAL A 201 22.76 -5.04 -14.80
N GLU A 202 23.89 -5.32 -15.43
CA GLU A 202 25.13 -5.75 -14.78
C GLU A 202 24.94 -7.05 -13.95
N CYS A 203 24.99 -6.95 -12.63
CA CYS A 203 24.71 -8.06 -11.71
C CYS A 203 23.30 -7.99 -11.12
N ASN A 204 22.59 -6.87 -11.30
CA ASN A 204 21.26 -6.66 -10.76
C ASN A 204 20.19 -7.29 -11.64
N ARG A 205 19.28 -8.04 -11.02
CA ARG A 205 18.10 -8.60 -11.69
C ARG A 205 17.00 -7.57 -11.66
N CYS A 206 16.40 -7.30 -12.81
CA CYS A 206 15.27 -6.39 -12.96
C CYS A 206 14.05 -7.15 -13.45
N VAL A 207 12.89 -6.82 -12.90
CA VAL A 207 11.60 -7.41 -13.24
C VAL A 207 10.62 -6.32 -13.60
N CYS A 208 9.89 -6.50 -14.69
CA CYS A 208 8.76 -5.66 -15.05
C CYS A 208 7.56 -6.03 -14.16
N ALA A 209 7.04 -5.06 -13.41
CA ALA A 209 5.89 -5.26 -12.53
C ALA A 209 4.97 -4.03 -12.53
N CYS A 210 3.70 -4.21 -12.85
CA CYS A 210 2.67 -3.17 -12.97
C CYS A 210 3.09 -1.96 -13.83
N GLY A 211 3.91 -2.18 -14.87
CA GLY A 211 4.40 -1.12 -15.75
C GLY A 211 5.72 -0.46 -15.34
N ASN A 212 6.32 -0.90 -14.22
CA ASN A 212 7.57 -0.36 -13.71
C ASN A 212 8.68 -1.43 -13.70
N TRP A 213 9.89 -1.05 -14.11
CA TRP A 213 11.07 -1.89 -13.93
C TRP A 213 11.59 -1.77 -12.50
N VAL A 214 11.61 -2.88 -11.77
CA VAL A 214 12.14 -2.94 -10.40
C VAL A 214 13.38 -3.83 -10.39
N CYS A 215 14.51 -3.27 -9.96
CA CYS A 215 15.79 -3.97 -9.93
C CYS A 215 16.22 -4.27 -8.49
N THR A 216 16.94 -5.39 -8.30
CA THR A 216 17.78 -5.55 -7.12
C THR A 216 18.82 -4.43 -7.05
N ALA A 217 19.24 -4.05 -5.85
CA ALA A 217 20.21 -2.98 -5.65
C ALA A 217 21.47 -3.51 -4.93
N MET A 218 22.20 -4.43 -5.57
CA MET A 218 23.51 -4.89 -5.10
C MET A 218 24.64 -4.21 -5.86
N THR A 219 25.76 -4.00 -5.17
CA THR A 219 26.99 -3.45 -5.77
C THR A 219 27.64 -4.50 -6.66
N CYS A 220 27.78 -4.19 -7.95
CA CYS A 220 28.40 -5.09 -8.92
C CYS A 220 29.91 -4.89 -8.92
N GLU A 221 30.66 -5.83 -8.34
CA GLU A 221 32.12 -5.82 -8.46
C GLU A 221 32.52 -6.23 -9.88
N GLY A 222 33.14 -5.30 -10.62
CA GLY A 222 33.68 -5.55 -11.95
C GLY A 222 34.76 -6.62 -11.89
N ARG A 223 34.73 -7.58 -12.83
CA ARG A 223 35.74 -8.65 -12.91
C ARG A 223 37.15 -8.06 -13.08
N ASN A 224 37.96 -8.08 -12.02
CA ASN A 224 39.37 -8.50 -12.02
C ASN A 224 39.98 -8.39 -10.61
N GLU A 225 39.96 -9.49 -9.86
CA GLU A 225 41.15 -10.19 -9.35
C GLU A 225 40.69 -11.27 -8.38
N LYS A 226 41.28 -12.48 -8.49
CA LYS A 226 41.06 -13.55 -7.54
C LYS A 226 41.68 -13.14 -6.20
N VAL A 227 40.92 -12.47 -5.33
CA VAL A 227 41.30 -12.35 -3.93
C VAL A 227 41.06 -13.71 -3.28
N PRO A 228 42.09 -14.38 -2.71
CA PRO A 228 41.90 -15.68 -2.10
C PRO A 228 41.01 -15.51 -0.86
N ALA A 229 40.08 -16.45 -0.71
CA ALA A 229 39.15 -16.53 0.40
C ALA A 229 39.86 -16.36 1.75
N GLN A 230 39.71 -15.17 2.34
CA GLN A 230 39.90 -14.97 3.77
C GLN A 230 38.62 -14.37 4.35
N ARG A 231 37.88 -15.27 5.00
CA ARG A 231 36.99 -15.11 6.15
C ARG A 231 36.09 -13.87 6.20
N HIS A 232 34.79 -14.17 6.20
CA HIS A 232 33.72 -13.47 6.90
C HIS A 232 34.21 -12.40 7.90
N ARG A 233 33.81 -11.14 7.68
CA ARG A 233 33.48 -10.23 8.76
C ARG A 233 32.00 -9.88 8.66
N PRO A 234 31.20 -10.12 9.71
CA PRO A 234 29.83 -9.64 9.74
C PRO A 234 29.84 -8.11 9.87
N ASP A 235 28.81 -7.51 9.28
CA ASP A 235 28.19 -6.24 9.64
C ASP A 235 28.97 -5.44 10.72
N GLN A 236 29.77 -4.47 10.28
CA GLN A 236 30.30 -3.47 11.20
C GLN A 236 29.24 -2.39 11.32
N ASP A 237 28.45 -2.45 12.40
CA ASP A 237 27.78 -1.28 12.95
C ASP A 237 28.80 -0.12 12.96
N LEU A 238 28.57 0.87 12.11
CA LEU A 238 29.37 2.09 12.09
C LEU A 238 29.26 2.72 13.48
N THR A 239 30.41 3.00 14.08
CA THR A 239 30.44 3.58 15.43
C THR A 239 29.76 4.96 15.42
N GLU A 240 29.19 5.37 16.56
CA GLU A 240 28.52 6.67 16.72
C GLU A 240 29.41 7.84 16.25
N GLU A 241 30.73 7.71 16.41
CA GLU A 241 31.74 8.68 15.99
C GLU A 241 31.97 8.72 14.46
N GLU A 242 31.80 7.60 13.77
CA GLU A 242 31.88 7.52 12.31
C GLU A 242 30.60 8.05 11.67
N MET A 243 29.44 7.73 12.25
CA MET A 243 28.15 8.29 11.86
C MET A 243 28.11 9.81 12.07
N ALA A 244 28.62 10.32 13.20
CA ALA A 244 28.68 11.75 13.47
C ALA A 244 29.57 12.50 12.46
N ARG A 245 30.70 11.92 12.05
CA ARG A 245 31.56 12.49 11.00
C ARG A 245 30.84 12.55 9.66
N TYR A 246 30.13 11.50 9.27
CA TYR A 246 29.38 11.47 8.02
C TYR A 246 28.25 12.51 8.00
N VAL A 247 27.49 12.63 9.08
CA VAL A 247 26.43 13.65 9.21
C VAL A 247 27.01 15.06 9.13
N GLN A 248 28.15 15.31 9.77
CA GLN A 248 28.82 16.61 9.73
C GLN A 248 29.33 16.96 8.32
N GLU A 249 29.82 15.96 7.58
CA GLU A 249 30.27 16.13 6.20
C GLU A 249 29.11 16.44 5.25
N LEU A 250 27.97 15.78 5.43
CA LEU A 250 26.73 16.07 4.71
C LEU A 250 26.19 17.49 5.00
N GLN A 251 26.19 17.91 6.26
CA GLN A 251 25.76 19.27 6.65
C GLN A 251 26.66 20.34 6.00
N LYS A 252 27.97 20.11 5.96
CA LYS A 252 28.92 21.02 5.29
C LYS A 252 28.63 21.13 3.79
N HIS A 253 28.25 20.04 3.12
CA HIS A 253 27.89 20.05 1.72
C HIS A 253 26.57 20.77 1.46
N GLN A 254 25.57 20.59 2.33
CA GLN A 254 24.31 21.34 2.26
C GLN A 254 24.51 22.84 2.46
N GLU A 255 25.30 23.25 3.46
CA GLU A 255 25.63 24.67 3.67
C GLU A 255 26.37 25.28 2.49
N THR A 256 27.28 24.52 1.87
CA THR A 256 28.05 24.97 0.70
C THR A 256 27.13 25.13 -0.51
N ALA A 257 26.20 24.19 -0.71
CA ALA A 257 25.17 24.28 -1.74
C ALA A 257 24.23 25.48 -1.50
N GLU A 258 23.80 25.72 -0.26
CA GLU A 258 22.96 26.87 0.09
C GLU A 258 23.69 28.21 -0.08
N LYS A 259 24.95 28.30 0.34
CA LYS A 259 25.79 29.49 0.13
C LYS A 259 25.98 29.77 -1.36
N THR A 260 26.17 28.73 -2.17
CA THR A 260 26.29 28.85 -3.63
C THR A 260 24.97 29.31 -4.26
N LYS A 261 23.82 28.76 -3.83
CA LYS A 261 22.48 29.21 -4.25
C LYS A 261 22.21 30.68 -3.86
N ARG A 262 22.60 31.10 -2.66
CA ARG A 262 22.42 32.49 -2.17
C ARG A 262 23.35 33.51 -2.84
N MET A 263 24.53 33.10 -3.29
CA MET A 263 25.39 33.97 -4.11
C MET A 263 24.84 34.15 -5.52
N SER A 264 24.29 33.08 -6.10
CA SER A 264 23.67 33.10 -7.44
C SER A 264 22.43 34.01 -7.49
N THR A 265 21.63 34.09 -6.42
CA THR A 265 20.47 34.99 -6.35
C THR A 265 20.81 36.45 -6.00
N LYS A 266 22.07 36.77 -5.72
CA LYS A 266 22.52 38.14 -5.39
C LYS A 266 23.25 38.84 -6.54
N GLU A 267 23.47 38.15 -7.66
CA GLU A 267 24.08 38.69 -8.88
C GLU A 267 23.06 38.92 -10.03
N MET A 268 21.78 39.15 -9.71
CA MET A 268 20.75 39.65 -10.65
C MET A 268 20.13 40.96 -10.17
#